data_AF-A0A815RU74-F1
#
_entry.id   AF-A0A815RU74-F1
#
_cell.length_a   1.000
_cell.length_b   1.000
_cell.length_c   1.000
_cell.angle_alpha   90.00
_cell.angle_beta   90.00
_cell.angle_gamma   90.00
#
_symmetry.space_group_name_H-M   'P 1'
#
loop_
_entity.id
_entity.type
_entity.pdbx_description
1 polymer ?
#
loop_
_entity_poly.entity_id
_entity_poly.type
_entity_poly.pdbx_seq_one_letter_code
_entity_poly.pdbx_strand_id
1 'polypeptide(L)'
;MSNKLFINRLSSLISFGKRAMIINSDFDLANKMKLFNDNNQYQKSLELFDKYKKNNLELCSNFIITQALKACAQLGDIRRGTTIHNRIESHIKDDTYILSALISFYIKSDDLKNAESLFIASKNISLSMYAALMKGYIKSNQPNKALDLFNKIDSPDQVIIILLFNACALLGTNEALNLVKRASKEIPKSFYSNPRLLTSLLDALIKCGDIKHAELLFGRLRTRTLSMYNAIMNGFNKEKNPSKTLDLFHQMKISGLEPNFITYTCLIKALSLIGDYSVAQSLIGQIPDSVLVDNQIHNALIDMWGKTGCVNRAKEIFKKIHQPDQIGYATMINCYGLNGMGTQAIELYRQISLELTNESVNVSVLNACSHSGLVDQARCIFRNIHMKSERIYTTMIDCLARASCFDEVQQLIDEYERSHSPVAPMYMAWLSGARNIKNSPMAQNVYDHMKKLFPDLTDSLTSASILLANVYGSSGDIDKATDIQTQLYQSGAKKKVGLSCTVVDGEIYEFRAHDQSHPRSSEIHAEVEKMSKQLIEHGHKYDSSSITRPLNKGETIASVLCGHSERLAIAWNFVAHPNTSQIQVTKNLRVCGDCHRATKLIAAIRQCEIIVRDANRIHHFYTNGQCSCNDYF
;
A
#
# COMPACT_ATOMS: atom_id res chain seq x y z
N MET A 1 -72.82 28.61 35.92
CA MET A 1 -71.40 28.16 36.00
C MET A 1 -71.09 26.85 35.24
N SER A 2 -72.07 26.07 34.77
CA SER A 2 -71.82 24.75 34.14
C SER A 2 -71.34 24.78 32.68
N ASN A 3 -71.78 25.74 31.85
CA ASN A 3 -71.40 25.76 30.42
C ASN A 3 -69.94 26.13 30.14
N LYS A 4 -69.30 26.95 30.98
CA LYS A 4 -67.90 27.36 30.79
C LYS A 4 -66.89 26.21 31.06
N LEU A 5 -67.19 25.36 32.04
CA LEU A 5 -66.40 24.17 32.37
C LEU A 5 -66.53 23.07 31.30
N PHE A 6 -67.72 22.92 30.69
CA PHE A 6 -67.96 21.96 29.63
C PHE A 6 -67.24 22.36 28.32
N ILE A 7 -67.32 23.64 27.94
CA ILE A 7 -66.61 24.19 26.75
C ILE A 7 -65.09 24.09 26.92
N ASN A 8 -64.54 24.36 28.11
CA ASN A 8 -63.11 24.21 28.36
C ASN A 8 -62.63 22.75 28.31
N ARG A 9 -63.45 21.78 28.77
CA ARG A 9 -63.13 20.35 28.64
C ARG A 9 -63.22 19.84 27.20
N LEU A 10 -64.18 20.33 26.40
CA LEU A 10 -64.28 20.02 24.97
C LEU A 10 -63.13 20.63 24.16
N SER A 11 -62.74 21.86 24.45
CA SER A 11 -61.54 22.52 23.89
C SER A 11 -60.26 21.73 24.18
N SER A 12 -60.09 21.27 25.42
CA SER A 12 -58.98 20.41 25.86
C SER A 12 -58.95 19.06 25.14
N LEU A 13 -60.09 18.37 25.02
CA LEU A 13 -60.20 17.09 24.30
C LEU A 13 -59.97 17.22 22.79
N ILE A 14 -60.44 18.30 22.16
CA ILE A 14 -60.19 18.60 20.74
C ILE A 14 -58.71 18.95 20.51
N SER A 15 -58.08 19.68 21.43
CA SER A 15 -56.64 19.97 21.42
C SER A 15 -55.81 18.67 21.56
N PHE A 16 -56.21 17.78 22.45
CA PHE A 16 -55.58 16.48 22.65
C PHE A 16 -55.75 15.56 21.43
N GLY A 17 -56.95 15.50 20.85
CA GLY A 17 -57.24 14.75 19.63
C GLY A 17 -56.48 15.27 18.41
N LYS A 18 -56.37 16.60 18.24
CA LYS A 18 -55.54 17.22 17.19
C LYS A 18 -54.05 16.91 17.38
N ARG A 19 -53.52 16.96 18.60
CA ARG A 19 -52.13 16.57 18.89
C ARG A 19 -51.87 15.09 18.59
N ALA A 20 -52.78 14.18 18.96
CA ALA A 20 -52.65 12.76 18.66
C ALA A 20 -52.71 12.46 17.15
N MET A 21 -53.57 13.16 16.40
CA MET A 21 -53.67 13.02 14.94
C MET A 21 -52.41 13.54 14.22
N ILE A 22 -51.83 14.65 14.68
CA ILE A 22 -50.57 15.21 14.17
C ILE A 22 -49.39 14.26 14.44
N ILE A 23 -49.33 13.64 15.63
CA ILE A 23 -48.28 12.67 15.99
C ILE A 23 -48.31 11.42 15.10
N ASN A 24 -49.50 10.89 14.79
CA ASN A 24 -49.64 9.74 13.90
C ASN A 24 -49.25 10.07 12.45
N SER A 25 -49.62 11.26 11.95
CA SER A 25 -49.21 11.69 10.60
C SER A 25 -47.70 11.93 10.48
N ASP A 26 -47.05 12.39 11.55
CA ASP A 26 -45.60 12.61 11.61
C ASP A 26 -44.81 11.30 11.55
N PHE A 27 -45.28 10.28 12.27
CA PHE A 27 -44.65 8.97 12.31
C PHE A 27 -44.72 8.27 10.94
N ASP A 28 -45.87 8.31 10.28
CA ASP A 28 -46.05 7.75 8.94
C ASP A 28 -45.19 8.46 7.89
N LEU A 29 -45.07 9.79 7.98
CA LEU A 29 -44.21 10.56 7.09
C LEU A 29 -42.73 10.25 7.33
N ALA A 30 -42.28 10.20 8.58
CA ALA A 30 -40.91 9.87 8.93
C ALA A 30 -40.52 8.47 8.42
N ASN A 31 -41.42 7.49 8.52
CA ASN A 31 -41.19 6.15 7.99
C ASN A 31 -41.11 6.12 6.46
N LYS A 32 -41.95 6.90 5.76
CA LYS A 32 -41.83 7.06 4.29
C LYS A 32 -40.51 7.72 3.90
N MET A 33 -40.11 8.79 4.58
CA MET A 33 -38.81 9.44 4.34
C MET A 33 -37.65 8.49 4.61
N LYS A 34 -37.73 7.70 5.70
CA LYS A 34 -36.75 6.66 6.00
C LYS A 34 -36.67 5.62 4.88
N LEU A 35 -37.80 5.15 4.37
CA LEU A 35 -37.85 4.22 3.24
C LEU A 35 -37.20 4.80 1.97
N PHE A 36 -37.45 6.09 1.66
CA PHE A 36 -36.77 6.74 0.55
C PHE A 36 -35.26 6.84 0.77
N ASN A 37 -34.84 7.23 1.97
CA ASN A 37 -33.42 7.31 2.34
C ASN A 37 -32.72 5.94 2.25
N ASP A 38 -33.37 4.89 2.74
CA ASP A 38 -32.81 3.53 2.74
C ASP A 38 -32.71 2.95 1.32
N ASN A 39 -33.52 3.45 0.38
CA ASN A 39 -33.43 3.15 -1.06
C ASN A 39 -32.56 4.14 -1.87
N ASN A 40 -31.73 4.96 -1.21
CA ASN A 40 -30.92 6.02 -1.83
C ASN A 40 -31.69 7.09 -2.63
N GLN A 41 -33.00 7.22 -2.42
CA GLN A 41 -33.86 8.22 -3.06
C GLN A 41 -33.95 9.50 -2.23
N TYR A 42 -32.79 10.08 -1.92
CA TYR A 42 -32.65 11.23 -1.00
C TYR A 42 -33.42 12.47 -1.47
N GLN A 43 -33.47 12.71 -2.79
CA GLN A 43 -34.20 13.85 -3.35
C GLN A 43 -35.70 13.76 -3.07
N LYS A 44 -36.31 12.57 -3.26
CA LYS A 44 -37.73 12.35 -2.97
C LYS A 44 -38.05 12.49 -1.48
N SER A 45 -37.12 12.06 -0.63
CA SER A 45 -37.20 12.27 0.82
C SER A 45 -37.28 13.77 1.17
N LEU A 46 -36.42 14.58 0.54
CA LEU A 46 -36.43 16.04 0.73
C LEU A 46 -37.64 16.73 0.09
N GLU A 47 -38.15 16.25 -1.04
CA GLU A 47 -39.39 16.76 -1.63
C GLU A 47 -40.60 16.52 -0.71
N LEU A 48 -40.66 15.36 -0.06
CA LEU A 48 -41.67 15.06 0.95
C LEU A 48 -41.53 15.96 2.17
N PHE A 49 -40.29 16.17 2.62
CA PHE A 49 -40.01 17.12 3.69
C PHE A 49 -40.46 18.54 3.32
N ASP A 50 -40.15 19.03 2.11
CA ASP A 50 -40.51 20.38 1.66
C ASP A 50 -42.04 20.56 1.48
N LYS A 51 -42.76 19.50 1.07
CA LYS A 51 -44.23 19.50 1.04
C LYS A 51 -44.82 19.62 2.43
N TYR A 52 -44.23 18.94 3.42
CA TYR A 52 -44.66 19.01 4.81
C TYR A 52 -44.30 20.36 5.47
N LYS A 53 -43.11 20.88 5.15
CA LYS A 53 -42.55 22.17 5.59
C LYS A 53 -43.46 23.36 5.30
N LYS A 54 -44.24 23.32 4.20
CA LYS A 54 -45.22 24.37 3.87
C LYS A 54 -46.34 24.52 4.91
N ASN A 55 -46.57 23.49 5.72
CA ASN A 55 -47.75 23.43 6.58
C ASN A 55 -47.49 23.62 8.08
N ASN A 56 -46.27 23.43 8.62
CA ASN A 56 -45.85 23.84 9.99
C ASN A 56 -44.41 23.33 10.32
N LEU A 57 -43.39 24.20 10.28
CA LEU A 57 -42.02 23.85 10.70
C LEU A 57 -41.86 23.72 12.23
N GLU A 58 -42.62 24.51 12.99
CA GLU A 58 -42.57 24.60 14.46
C GLU A 58 -43.12 23.34 15.17
N LEU A 59 -43.67 22.38 14.42
CA LEU A 59 -44.30 21.16 14.95
C LEU A 59 -43.70 19.85 14.40
N CYS A 60 -42.58 19.92 13.65
CA CYS A 60 -41.97 18.72 13.07
C CYS A 60 -41.31 17.85 14.15
N SER A 61 -41.69 16.57 14.22
CA SER A 61 -41.04 15.60 15.10
C SER A 61 -39.54 15.40 14.80
N ASN A 62 -38.78 15.00 15.83
CA ASN A 62 -37.35 14.76 15.76
C ASN A 62 -36.98 13.76 14.65
N PHE A 63 -37.84 12.76 14.41
CA PHE A 63 -37.64 11.74 13.38
C PHE A 63 -37.64 12.32 11.96
N ILE A 64 -38.56 13.24 11.64
CA ILE A 64 -38.63 13.90 10.33
C ILE A 64 -37.36 14.72 10.10
N ILE A 65 -36.94 15.50 11.11
CA ILE A 65 -35.74 16.35 11.05
C ILE A 65 -34.49 15.48 10.83
N THR A 66 -34.34 14.38 11.58
CA THR A 66 -33.23 13.43 11.41
C THR A 66 -33.20 12.82 10.00
N GLN A 67 -34.35 12.45 9.42
CA GLN A 67 -34.39 11.93 8.06
C GLN A 67 -34.07 12.99 7.00
N ALA A 68 -34.52 14.23 7.18
CA ALA A 68 -34.19 15.34 6.29
C ALA A 68 -32.70 15.68 6.33
N LEU A 69 -32.10 15.75 7.52
CA LEU A 69 -30.66 15.95 7.69
C LEU A 69 -29.84 14.81 7.07
N LYS A 70 -30.27 13.55 7.24
CA LYS A 70 -29.63 12.39 6.58
C LYS A 70 -29.63 12.53 5.07
N ALA A 71 -30.75 12.97 4.47
CA ALA A 71 -30.87 13.18 3.04
C ALA A 71 -30.01 14.36 2.55
N CYS A 72 -30.02 15.50 3.25
CA CYS A 72 -29.15 16.64 2.95
C CYS A 72 -27.67 16.24 2.97
N ALA A 73 -27.27 15.46 3.98
CA ALA A 73 -25.90 14.98 4.13
C ALA A 73 -25.47 14.00 3.03
N GLN A 74 -26.40 13.29 2.39
CA GLN A 74 -26.10 12.40 1.27
C GLN A 74 -26.05 13.11 -0.07
N LEU A 75 -26.83 14.19 -0.22
CA LEU A 75 -26.84 15.01 -1.42
C LEU A 75 -25.78 16.12 -1.42
N GLY A 76 -25.09 16.34 -0.29
CA GLY A 76 -24.20 17.49 -0.13
C GLY A 76 -24.95 18.83 -0.12
N ASP A 77 -26.24 18.85 0.23
CA ASP A 77 -27.05 20.07 0.27
C ASP A 77 -26.81 20.83 1.59
N ILE A 78 -25.65 21.49 1.66
CA ILE A 78 -25.19 22.22 2.84
C ILE A 78 -26.18 23.34 3.19
N ARG A 79 -26.71 24.05 2.19
CA ARG A 79 -27.62 25.18 2.38
C ARG A 79 -28.91 24.74 3.06
N ARG A 80 -29.52 23.64 2.60
CA ARG A 80 -30.76 23.15 3.18
C ARG A 80 -30.52 22.59 4.59
N GLY A 81 -29.44 21.84 4.81
CA GLY A 81 -29.12 21.31 6.14
C GLY A 81 -28.82 22.39 7.19
N THR A 82 -28.10 23.45 6.82
CA THR A 82 -27.87 24.60 7.73
C THR A 82 -29.15 25.39 7.99
N THR A 83 -30.03 25.53 6.98
CA THR A 83 -31.35 26.14 7.17
C THR A 83 -32.20 25.34 8.15
N ILE A 84 -32.16 24.00 8.08
CA ILE A 84 -32.85 23.12 9.04
C ILE A 84 -32.24 23.34 10.43
N HIS A 85 -30.91 23.27 10.56
CA HIS A 85 -30.22 23.45 11.84
C HIS A 85 -30.58 24.78 12.53
N ASN A 86 -30.53 25.91 11.80
CA ASN A 86 -30.82 27.23 12.35
C ASN A 86 -32.29 27.40 12.81
N ARG A 87 -33.20 26.56 12.32
CA ARG A 87 -34.64 26.62 12.64
C ARG A 87 -35.07 25.64 13.74
N ILE A 88 -34.14 24.83 14.27
CA ILE A 88 -34.44 23.92 15.38
C ILE A 88 -34.63 24.76 16.65
N GLU A 89 -35.81 24.63 17.27
CA GLU A 89 -36.17 25.37 18.49
C GLU A 89 -35.26 25.02 19.68
N SER A 90 -35.11 25.97 20.60
CA SER A 90 -34.23 25.85 21.77
C SER A 90 -34.53 24.64 22.66
N HIS A 91 -35.79 24.20 22.71
CA HIS A 91 -36.23 23.05 23.51
C HIS A 91 -35.88 21.69 22.89
N ILE A 92 -35.53 21.66 21.59
CA ILE A 92 -35.14 20.46 20.83
C ILE A 92 -33.61 20.38 20.65
N LYS A 93 -32.87 21.47 20.92
CA LYS A 93 -31.40 21.54 20.76
C LYS A 93 -30.63 20.52 21.60
N ASP A 94 -31.19 20.07 22.72
CA ASP A 94 -30.58 19.07 23.60
C ASP A 94 -30.99 17.62 23.25
N ASP A 95 -31.80 17.39 22.20
CA ASP A 95 -32.18 16.04 21.76
C ASP A 95 -30.99 15.28 21.12
N THR A 96 -30.67 14.14 21.70
CA THR A 96 -29.49 13.34 21.33
C THR A 96 -29.55 12.78 19.90
N TYR A 97 -30.74 12.48 19.35
CA TYR A 97 -30.89 11.94 18.00
C TYR A 97 -30.69 13.03 16.95
N ILE A 98 -31.20 14.23 17.21
CA ILE A 98 -30.99 15.39 16.34
C ILE A 98 -29.54 15.83 16.37
N LEU A 99 -28.92 15.93 17.55
CA LEU A 99 -27.50 16.30 17.67
C LEU A 99 -26.59 15.30 16.95
N SER A 100 -26.85 13.99 17.09
CA SER A 100 -26.15 12.95 16.35
C SER A 100 -26.30 13.09 14.83
N ALA A 101 -27.52 13.39 14.36
CA ALA A 101 -27.81 13.62 12.94
C ALA A 101 -27.13 14.88 12.39
N LEU A 102 -27.11 15.97 13.16
CA LEU A 102 -26.43 17.22 12.82
C LEU A 102 -24.92 17.04 12.74
N ILE A 103 -24.31 16.39 13.74
CA ILE A 103 -22.87 16.04 13.73
C ILE A 103 -22.56 15.22 12.47
N SER A 104 -23.36 14.20 12.16
CA SER A 104 -23.17 13.39 10.95
C SER A 104 -23.32 14.19 9.65
N PHE A 105 -24.26 15.15 9.62
CA PHE A 105 -24.47 16.05 8.49
C PHE A 105 -23.25 16.95 8.26
N TYR A 106 -22.74 17.59 9.31
CA TYR A 106 -21.58 18.48 9.23
C TYR A 106 -20.31 17.72 8.81
N ILE A 107 -20.08 16.53 9.37
CA ILE A 107 -18.95 15.66 8.97
C ILE A 107 -19.02 15.25 7.49
N LYS A 108 -20.21 14.95 6.98
CA LYS A 108 -20.40 14.60 5.56
C LYS A 108 -20.26 15.80 4.64
N SER A 109 -20.51 17.00 5.16
CA SER A 109 -20.33 18.27 4.47
C SER A 109 -18.89 18.83 4.59
N ASP A 110 -17.95 18.02 5.08
CA ASP A 110 -16.54 18.37 5.34
C ASP A 110 -16.34 19.59 6.27
N ASP A 111 -17.32 19.84 7.15
CA ASP A 111 -17.29 20.90 8.16
C ASP A 111 -17.12 20.30 9.56
N LEU A 112 -15.90 19.82 9.82
CA LEU A 112 -15.56 19.18 11.10
C LEU A 112 -15.65 20.16 12.29
N LYS A 113 -15.46 21.46 12.05
CA LYS A 113 -15.48 22.49 13.12
C LYS A 113 -16.86 22.64 13.73
N ASN A 114 -17.91 22.73 12.91
CA ASN A 114 -19.28 22.82 13.41
C ASN A 114 -19.71 21.50 14.08
N ALA A 115 -19.25 20.36 13.57
CA ALA A 115 -19.48 19.07 14.23
C ALA A 115 -18.84 19.00 15.64
N GLU A 116 -17.58 19.45 15.77
CA GLU A 116 -16.89 19.53 17.07
C GLU A 116 -17.59 20.50 18.04
N SER A 117 -17.99 21.68 17.54
CA SER A 117 -18.70 22.68 18.36
C SER A 117 -20.01 22.14 18.92
N LEU A 118 -20.82 21.46 18.09
CA LEU A 118 -22.06 20.83 18.53
C LEU A 118 -21.84 19.70 19.54
N PHE A 119 -20.78 18.92 19.36
CA PHE A 119 -20.43 17.85 20.29
C PHE A 119 -20.04 18.42 21.67
N ILE A 120 -19.21 19.47 21.71
CA ILE A 120 -18.77 20.12 22.94
C ILE A 120 -19.93 20.83 23.65
N ALA A 121 -20.84 21.45 22.91
CA ALA A 121 -21.99 22.16 23.47
C ALA A 121 -23.07 21.22 24.05
N SER A 122 -23.01 19.92 23.77
CA SER A 122 -24.02 18.96 24.25
C SER A 122 -23.82 18.59 25.71
N LYS A 123 -24.91 18.67 26.49
CA LYS A 123 -24.91 18.26 27.91
C LYS A 123 -24.90 16.75 28.13
N ASN A 124 -25.51 16.00 27.21
CA ASN A 124 -25.70 14.54 27.31
C ASN A 124 -25.18 13.87 26.02
N ILE A 125 -23.92 13.45 26.04
CA ILE A 125 -23.28 12.86 24.85
C ILE A 125 -23.64 11.38 24.76
N SER A 126 -24.38 11.01 23.72
CA SER A 126 -24.71 9.60 23.44
C SER A 126 -23.57 8.87 22.69
N LEU A 127 -23.53 7.54 22.77
CA LEU A 127 -22.59 6.72 21.96
C LEU A 127 -22.72 7.00 20.46
N SER A 128 -23.92 7.33 19.97
CA SER A 128 -24.13 7.66 18.56
C SER A 128 -23.40 8.95 18.14
N MET A 129 -23.28 9.93 19.05
CA MET A 129 -22.55 11.18 18.83
C MET A 129 -21.04 10.94 18.83
N TYR A 130 -20.55 10.14 19.78
CA TYR A 130 -19.15 9.68 19.78
C TYR A 130 -18.82 8.96 18.48
N ALA A 131 -19.67 8.01 18.05
CA ALA A 131 -19.47 7.25 16.82
C ALA A 131 -19.46 8.16 15.58
N ALA A 132 -20.36 9.14 15.50
CA ALA A 132 -20.39 10.09 14.40
C ALA A 132 -19.08 10.89 14.34
N LEU A 133 -18.63 11.47 15.46
CA LEU A 133 -17.43 12.31 15.51
C LEU A 133 -16.13 11.50 15.30
N MET A 134 -16.01 10.32 15.92
CA MET A 134 -14.89 9.39 15.68
C MET A 134 -14.80 9.02 14.20
N LYS A 135 -15.93 8.73 13.54
CA LYS A 135 -15.96 8.46 12.10
C LYS A 135 -15.50 9.67 11.28
N GLY A 136 -15.85 10.89 11.70
CA GLY A 136 -15.36 12.12 11.10
C GLY A 136 -13.85 12.25 11.21
N TYR A 137 -13.28 12.06 12.40
CA TYR A 137 -11.84 12.07 12.60
C TYR A 137 -11.09 11.04 11.76
N ILE A 138 -11.62 9.82 11.65
CA ILE A 138 -11.05 8.78 10.79
C ILE A 138 -11.09 9.21 9.32
N LYS A 139 -12.22 9.77 8.83
CA LYS A 139 -12.36 10.27 7.45
C LYS A 139 -11.37 11.41 7.16
N SER A 140 -11.14 12.28 8.13
CA SER A 140 -10.22 13.43 8.03
C SER A 140 -8.76 13.09 8.38
N ASN A 141 -8.40 11.80 8.42
CA ASN A 141 -7.05 11.30 8.73
C ASN A 141 -6.47 11.80 10.07
N GLN A 142 -7.31 11.93 11.10
CA GLN A 142 -6.96 12.35 12.46
C GLN A 142 -7.23 11.22 13.49
N PRO A 143 -6.59 10.03 13.38
CA PRO A 143 -6.91 8.88 14.23
C PRO A 143 -6.69 9.14 15.72
N ASN A 144 -5.69 9.94 16.11
CA ASN A 144 -5.41 10.25 17.52
C ASN A 144 -6.60 10.90 18.23
N LYS A 145 -7.27 11.87 17.58
CA LYS A 145 -8.49 12.49 18.15
C LYS A 145 -9.63 11.49 18.33
N ALA A 146 -9.74 10.50 17.44
CA ALA A 146 -10.73 9.43 17.60
C ALA A 146 -10.40 8.53 18.80
N LEU A 147 -9.11 8.26 19.05
CA LEU A 147 -8.66 7.52 20.22
C LEU A 147 -8.89 8.30 21.53
N ASP A 148 -8.67 9.62 21.52
CA ASP A 148 -8.95 10.49 22.66
C ASP A 148 -10.44 10.49 23.03
N LEU A 149 -11.33 10.45 22.03
CA LEU A 149 -12.76 10.29 22.26
C LEU A 149 -13.10 8.92 22.83
N PHE A 150 -12.49 7.85 22.30
CA PHE A 150 -12.70 6.50 22.81
C PHE A 150 -12.35 6.37 24.29
N ASN A 151 -11.25 7.00 24.73
CA ASN A 151 -10.81 6.98 26.12
C ASN A 151 -11.79 7.67 27.10
N LYS A 152 -12.76 8.44 26.59
CA LYS A 152 -13.82 9.09 27.40
C LYS A 152 -15.08 8.21 27.53
N ILE A 153 -15.08 7.01 26.94
CA ILE A 153 -16.25 6.12 26.92
C ILE A 153 -16.01 4.96 27.88
N ASP A 154 -16.82 4.89 28.95
CA ASP A 154 -16.70 3.81 29.95
C ASP A 154 -17.20 2.46 29.42
N SER A 155 -18.26 2.45 28.62
CA SER A 155 -18.89 1.23 28.10
C SER A 155 -19.13 1.33 26.59
N PRO A 156 -18.14 0.97 25.76
CA PRO A 156 -18.26 1.06 24.30
C PRO A 156 -19.12 -0.08 23.73
N ASP A 157 -19.99 0.26 22.78
CA ASP A 157 -20.76 -0.72 22.01
C ASP A 157 -19.97 -1.27 20.81
N GLN A 158 -20.59 -2.17 20.03
CA GLN A 158 -19.96 -2.74 18.83
C GLN A 158 -19.53 -1.68 17.81
N VAL A 159 -20.28 -0.58 17.68
CA VAL A 159 -20.01 0.46 16.68
C VAL A 159 -18.77 1.25 17.09
N ILE A 160 -18.67 1.62 18.37
CA ILE A 160 -17.50 2.31 18.91
C ILE A 160 -16.24 1.45 18.80
N ILE A 161 -16.33 0.15 19.09
CA ILE A 161 -15.17 -0.76 18.99
C ILE A 161 -14.73 -0.94 17.51
N ILE A 162 -15.67 -1.00 16.56
CA ILE A 162 -15.32 -1.00 15.12
C ILE A 162 -14.55 0.28 14.75
N LEU A 163 -15.00 1.44 15.23
CA LEU A 163 -14.34 2.72 14.94
C LEU A 163 -12.97 2.83 15.62
N LEU A 164 -12.82 2.31 16.83
CA LEU A 164 -11.54 2.15 17.51
C LEU A 164 -10.57 1.37 16.61
N PHE A 165 -10.98 0.19 16.14
CA PHE A 165 -10.13 -0.64 15.30
C PHE A 165 -9.79 0.04 13.98
N ASN A 166 -10.73 0.72 13.33
CA ASN A 166 -10.45 1.50 12.12
C ASN A 166 -9.44 2.64 12.38
N ALA A 167 -9.54 3.33 13.52
CA ALA A 167 -8.57 4.37 13.91
C ALA A 167 -7.19 3.78 14.19
N CYS A 168 -7.11 2.66 14.91
CA CYS A 168 -5.85 1.93 15.13
C CYS A 168 -5.23 1.44 13.83
N ALA A 169 -6.05 0.89 12.92
CA ALA A 169 -5.63 0.43 11.60
C ALA A 169 -5.09 1.56 10.72
N LEU A 170 -5.64 2.78 10.88
CA LEU A 170 -5.15 3.99 10.21
C LEU A 170 -3.83 4.49 10.81
N LEU A 171 -3.67 4.38 12.13
CA LEU A 171 -2.47 4.81 12.84
C LEU A 171 -1.28 3.85 12.59
N GLY A 172 -1.51 2.54 12.62
CA GLY A 172 -0.52 1.52 12.24
C GLY A 172 0.69 1.39 13.18
N THR A 173 0.65 1.93 14.39
CA THR A 173 1.78 1.91 15.34
C THR A 173 1.72 0.75 16.34
N ASN A 174 2.81 0.54 17.08
CA ASN A 174 2.88 -0.44 18.16
C ASN A 174 1.95 -0.10 19.34
N GLU A 175 1.75 1.20 19.62
CA GLU A 175 0.80 1.66 20.63
C GLU A 175 -0.63 1.30 20.22
N ALA A 176 -0.97 1.53 18.95
CA ALA A 176 -2.25 1.09 18.38
C ALA A 176 -2.42 -0.43 18.48
N LEU A 177 -1.37 -1.22 18.20
CA LEU A 177 -1.42 -2.67 18.34
C LEU A 177 -1.75 -3.10 19.78
N ASN A 178 -1.12 -2.48 20.77
CA ASN A 178 -1.37 -2.77 22.18
C ASN A 178 -2.82 -2.47 22.57
N LEU A 179 -3.37 -1.35 22.06
CA LEU A 179 -4.76 -0.98 22.26
C LEU A 179 -5.72 -1.98 21.60
N VAL A 180 -5.44 -2.41 20.36
CA VAL A 180 -6.21 -3.44 19.65
C VAL A 180 -6.22 -4.74 20.44
N LYS A 181 -5.06 -5.19 20.93
CA LYS A 181 -4.94 -6.42 21.74
C LYS A 181 -5.70 -6.32 23.05
N ARG A 182 -5.60 -5.20 23.77
CA ARG A 182 -6.37 -4.98 25.00
C ARG A 182 -7.87 -5.00 24.74
N ALA A 183 -8.35 -4.16 23.82
CA ALA A 183 -9.76 -4.09 23.47
C ALA A 183 -10.28 -5.46 23.00
N SER A 184 -9.51 -6.21 22.21
CA SER A 184 -9.91 -7.54 21.75
C SER A 184 -10.16 -8.56 22.87
N LYS A 185 -9.49 -8.43 24.03
CA LYS A 185 -9.72 -9.30 25.20
C LYS A 185 -10.98 -8.92 25.98
N GLU A 186 -11.36 -7.65 25.91
CA GLU A 186 -12.51 -7.06 26.62
C GLU A 186 -13.81 -7.16 25.81
N ILE A 187 -13.75 -7.53 24.52
CA ILE A 187 -14.94 -7.72 23.67
C ILE A 187 -15.85 -8.81 24.27
N PRO A 188 -17.14 -8.51 24.51
CA PRO A 188 -18.12 -9.53 24.91
C PRO A 188 -18.22 -10.66 23.88
N LYS A 189 -18.30 -11.92 24.34
CA LYS A 189 -18.41 -13.10 23.45
C LYS A 189 -19.56 -12.99 22.43
N SER A 190 -20.65 -12.32 22.79
CA SER A 190 -21.80 -12.08 21.91
C SER A 190 -21.45 -11.25 20.66
N PHE A 191 -20.45 -10.37 20.75
CA PHE A 191 -20.06 -9.46 19.67
C PHE A 191 -19.25 -10.16 18.58
N TYR A 192 -18.64 -11.32 18.86
CA TYR A 192 -17.90 -12.12 17.86
C TYR A 192 -18.80 -12.73 16.77
N SER A 193 -20.12 -12.61 16.89
CA SER A 193 -21.06 -12.93 15.82
C SER A 193 -21.11 -11.86 14.72
N ASN A 194 -20.62 -10.64 14.98
CA ASN A 194 -20.68 -9.53 14.03
C ASN A 194 -19.49 -9.59 13.04
N PRO A 195 -19.73 -9.88 11.75
CA PRO A 195 -18.66 -10.00 10.76
C PRO A 195 -17.91 -8.69 10.51
N ARG A 196 -18.56 -7.53 10.70
CA ARG A 196 -17.92 -6.22 10.52
C ARG A 196 -16.89 -5.95 11.60
N LEU A 197 -17.21 -6.28 12.86
CA LEU A 197 -16.30 -6.17 13.99
C LEU A 197 -15.06 -7.04 13.78
N LEU A 198 -15.26 -8.30 13.40
CA LEU A 198 -14.17 -9.24 13.14
C LEU A 198 -13.30 -8.79 11.96
N THR A 199 -13.91 -8.25 10.90
CA THR A 199 -13.16 -7.69 9.75
C THR A 199 -12.34 -6.48 10.16
N SER A 200 -12.88 -5.55 10.97
CA SER A 200 -12.13 -4.39 11.47
C SER A 200 -10.99 -4.81 12.41
N LEU A 201 -11.21 -5.82 13.25
CA LEU A 201 -10.17 -6.37 14.12
C LEU A 201 -9.03 -7.00 13.29
N LEU A 202 -9.37 -7.79 12.27
CA LEU A 202 -8.38 -8.35 11.34
C LEU A 202 -7.58 -7.25 10.65
N ASP A 203 -8.25 -6.25 10.08
CA ASP A 203 -7.58 -5.14 9.39
C ASP A 203 -6.67 -4.33 10.34
N ALA A 204 -7.11 -4.10 11.59
CA ALA A 204 -6.30 -3.42 12.60
C ALA A 204 -5.06 -4.23 13.00
N LEU A 205 -5.19 -5.54 13.26
CA LEU A 205 -4.05 -6.41 13.55
C LEU A 205 -3.05 -6.41 12.39
N ILE A 206 -3.52 -6.52 11.15
CA ILE A 206 -2.69 -6.52 9.94
C ILE A 206 -1.97 -5.18 9.76
N LYS A 207 -2.69 -4.05 9.81
CA LYS A 207 -2.11 -2.73 9.57
C LYS A 207 -1.20 -2.26 10.70
N CYS A 208 -1.39 -2.76 11.92
CA CYS A 208 -0.45 -2.55 13.03
C CYS A 208 0.72 -3.55 13.04
N GLY A 209 0.86 -4.40 12.01
CA GLY A 209 2.05 -5.25 11.81
C GLY A 209 2.03 -6.61 12.51
N ASP A 210 0.88 -7.07 13.01
CA ASP A 210 0.74 -8.37 13.67
C ASP A 210 -0.09 -9.36 12.86
N ILE A 211 0.39 -9.69 11.65
CA ILE A 211 -0.30 -10.63 10.77
C ILE A 211 -0.47 -12.00 11.41
N LYS A 212 0.46 -12.41 12.30
CA LYS A 212 0.46 -13.75 12.89
C LYS A 212 -0.77 -13.93 13.78
N HIS A 213 -1.08 -12.92 14.60
CA HIS A 213 -2.32 -12.94 15.36
C HIS A 213 -3.56 -12.81 14.47
N ALA A 214 -3.48 -12.03 13.38
CA ALA A 214 -4.58 -11.96 12.41
C ALA A 214 -4.87 -13.31 11.74
N GLU A 215 -3.83 -14.05 11.36
CA GLU A 215 -3.92 -15.40 10.79
C GLU A 215 -4.51 -16.40 11.79
N LEU A 216 -4.05 -16.37 13.05
CA LEU A 216 -4.61 -17.20 14.12
C LEU A 216 -6.09 -16.88 14.37
N LEU A 217 -6.46 -15.60 14.38
CA LEU A 217 -7.85 -15.17 14.52
C LEU A 217 -8.68 -15.69 13.34
N PHE A 218 -8.23 -15.47 12.11
CA PHE A 218 -8.89 -15.91 10.89
C PHE A 218 -9.13 -17.43 10.86
N GLY A 219 -8.12 -18.21 11.28
CA GLY A 219 -8.21 -19.66 11.41
C GLY A 219 -9.30 -20.12 12.36
N ARG A 220 -9.57 -19.38 13.44
CA ARG A 220 -10.57 -19.67 14.48
C ARG A 220 -11.99 -19.21 14.14
N LEU A 221 -12.18 -18.45 13.06
CA LEU A 221 -13.52 -17.96 12.67
C LEU A 221 -14.38 -19.11 12.16
N ARG A 222 -15.56 -19.30 12.75
CA ARG A 222 -16.55 -20.29 12.31
C ARG A 222 -17.15 -19.97 10.94
N THR A 223 -17.39 -18.68 10.69
CA THR A 223 -17.93 -18.18 9.43
C THR A 223 -16.99 -17.11 8.89
N ARG A 224 -16.43 -17.34 7.71
CA ARG A 224 -15.53 -16.41 7.02
C ARG A 224 -16.30 -15.72 5.90
N THR A 225 -16.20 -14.40 5.84
CA THR A 225 -16.84 -13.61 4.79
C THR A 225 -15.81 -13.23 3.72
N LEU A 226 -16.28 -12.87 2.52
CA LEU A 226 -15.42 -12.37 1.44
C LEU A 226 -14.55 -11.18 1.89
N SER A 227 -15.10 -10.27 2.70
CA SER A 227 -14.34 -9.13 3.25
C SER A 227 -13.19 -9.55 4.17
N MET A 228 -13.36 -10.63 4.94
CA MET A 228 -12.30 -11.17 5.80
C MET A 228 -11.18 -11.82 4.97
N TYR A 229 -11.54 -12.60 3.95
CA TYR A 229 -10.58 -13.17 3.00
C TYR A 229 -9.77 -12.06 2.32
N ASN A 230 -10.44 -11.04 1.78
CA ASN A 230 -9.77 -9.90 1.14
C ASN A 230 -8.84 -9.14 2.10
N ALA A 231 -9.24 -8.95 3.36
CA ALA A 231 -8.40 -8.30 4.36
C ALA A 231 -7.12 -9.09 4.64
N ILE A 232 -7.23 -10.40 4.90
CA ILE A 232 -6.07 -11.25 5.22
C ILE A 232 -5.16 -11.48 3.99
N MET A 233 -5.73 -11.63 2.79
CA MET A 233 -5.00 -11.69 1.53
C MET A 233 -4.20 -10.40 1.28
N ASN A 234 -4.81 -9.24 1.50
CA ASN A 234 -4.11 -7.96 1.39
C ASN A 234 -2.97 -7.84 2.43
N GLY A 235 -3.18 -8.36 3.64
CA GLY A 235 -2.14 -8.47 4.67
C GLY A 235 -0.94 -9.27 4.19
N PHE A 236 -1.15 -10.48 3.68
CA PHE A 236 -0.05 -11.33 3.19
C PHE A 236 0.67 -10.73 1.98
N ASN A 237 -0.06 -10.07 1.07
CA ASN A 237 0.55 -9.29 0.00
C ASN A 237 1.46 -8.16 0.51
N LYS A 238 1.07 -7.45 1.57
CA LYS A 238 1.92 -6.40 2.19
C LYS A 238 3.20 -6.99 2.79
N GLU A 239 3.10 -8.18 3.40
CA GLU A 239 4.26 -8.92 3.90
C GLU A 239 5.08 -9.62 2.81
N LYS A 240 4.70 -9.46 1.54
CA LYS A 240 5.34 -10.10 0.39
C LYS A 240 5.30 -11.64 0.46
N ASN A 241 4.19 -12.19 0.96
CA ASN A 241 3.91 -13.62 0.99
C ASN A 241 2.78 -13.98 0.01
N PRO A 242 3.09 -14.11 -1.30
CA PRO A 242 2.09 -14.41 -2.31
C PRO A 242 1.56 -15.86 -2.21
N SER A 243 2.36 -16.81 -1.73
CA SER A 243 1.93 -18.22 -1.55
C SER A 243 0.70 -18.32 -0.65
N LYS A 244 0.75 -17.75 0.56
CA LYS A 244 -0.41 -17.72 1.45
C LYS A 244 -1.62 -17.00 0.85
N THR A 245 -1.39 -15.99 0.01
CA THR A 245 -2.47 -15.28 -0.68
C THR A 245 -3.19 -16.18 -1.69
N LEU A 246 -2.44 -17.00 -2.45
CA LEU A 246 -3.01 -17.99 -3.36
C LEU A 246 -3.77 -19.07 -2.59
N ASP A 247 -3.20 -19.61 -1.52
CA ASP A 247 -3.87 -20.62 -0.67
C ASP A 247 -5.22 -20.12 -0.13
N LEU A 248 -5.25 -18.88 0.36
CA LEU A 248 -6.47 -18.24 0.84
C LEU A 248 -7.51 -18.05 -0.27
N PHE A 249 -7.07 -17.69 -1.48
CA PHE A 249 -7.96 -17.60 -2.65
C PHE A 249 -8.58 -18.95 -3.01
N HIS A 250 -7.79 -20.03 -2.99
CA HIS A 250 -8.30 -21.38 -3.20
C HIS A 250 -9.28 -21.82 -2.11
N GLN A 251 -8.95 -21.59 -0.82
CA GLN A 251 -9.84 -21.87 0.30
C GLN A 251 -11.16 -21.09 0.20
N MET A 252 -11.10 -19.83 -0.23
CA MET A 252 -12.27 -18.99 -0.44
C MET A 252 -13.22 -19.60 -1.50
N LYS A 253 -12.67 -20.01 -2.65
CA LYS A 253 -13.45 -20.67 -3.72
C LYS A 253 -14.04 -22.01 -3.28
N ILE A 254 -13.27 -22.83 -2.56
CA ILE A 254 -13.76 -24.11 -1.99
C ILE A 254 -14.92 -23.86 -1.01
N SER A 255 -14.92 -22.72 -0.32
CA SER A 255 -15.99 -22.31 0.60
C SER A 255 -17.23 -21.76 -0.12
N GLY A 256 -17.29 -21.79 -1.46
CA GLY A 256 -18.43 -21.32 -2.26
C GLY A 256 -18.59 -19.80 -2.29
N LEU A 257 -17.54 -19.05 -1.94
CA LEU A 257 -17.56 -17.58 -2.00
C LEU A 257 -17.07 -17.10 -3.37
N GLU A 258 -17.90 -16.32 -4.04
CA GLU A 258 -17.56 -15.74 -5.34
C GLU A 258 -16.55 -14.59 -5.19
N PRO A 259 -15.41 -14.62 -5.91
CA PRO A 259 -14.45 -13.53 -5.93
C PRO A 259 -15.09 -12.25 -6.47
N ASN A 260 -14.73 -11.11 -5.86
CA ASN A 260 -15.10 -9.79 -6.39
C ASN A 260 -13.88 -9.02 -6.90
N PHE A 261 -14.12 -7.80 -7.37
CA PHE A 261 -13.08 -6.87 -7.83
C PHE A 261 -11.89 -6.73 -6.85
N ILE A 262 -12.16 -6.63 -5.55
CA ILE A 262 -11.11 -6.50 -4.52
C ILE A 262 -10.30 -7.81 -4.45
N THR A 263 -10.96 -8.95 -4.52
CA THR A 263 -10.29 -10.27 -4.51
C THR A 263 -9.35 -10.41 -5.70
N TYR A 264 -9.80 -10.06 -6.91
CA TYR A 264 -8.95 -10.13 -8.11
C TYR A 264 -7.79 -9.13 -8.04
N THR A 265 -7.99 -7.95 -7.46
CA THR A 265 -6.90 -7.00 -7.21
C THR A 265 -5.85 -7.59 -6.26
N CYS A 266 -6.27 -8.26 -5.19
CA CYS A 266 -5.36 -9.00 -4.30
C CYS A 266 -4.64 -10.14 -5.02
N LEU A 267 -5.33 -10.87 -5.91
CA LEU A 267 -4.74 -11.95 -6.70
C LEU A 267 -3.68 -11.42 -7.67
N ILE A 268 -4.00 -10.38 -8.44
CA ILE A 268 -3.07 -9.73 -9.38
C ILE A 268 -1.84 -9.20 -8.62
N LYS A 269 -2.03 -8.67 -7.40
CA LYS A 269 -0.91 -8.23 -6.57
C LYS A 269 -0.02 -9.38 -6.12
N ALA A 270 -0.59 -10.53 -5.76
CA ALA A 270 0.18 -11.73 -5.42
C ALA A 270 0.96 -12.25 -6.64
N LEU A 271 0.32 -12.32 -7.81
CA LEU A 271 0.96 -12.69 -9.08
C LEU A 271 2.13 -11.74 -9.42
N SER A 272 1.91 -10.44 -9.23
CA SER A 272 2.93 -9.41 -9.39
C SER A 272 4.11 -9.65 -8.44
N LEU A 273 3.90 -10.19 -7.23
CA LEU A 273 4.97 -10.56 -6.30
C LEU A 273 5.67 -11.87 -6.64
N ILE A 274 4.99 -12.84 -7.24
CA ILE A 274 5.61 -14.08 -7.72
C ILE A 274 6.53 -13.77 -8.91
N GLY A 275 6.03 -12.96 -9.84
CA GLY A 275 6.77 -12.58 -11.04
C GLY A 275 6.86 -13.70 -12.08
N ASP A 276 6.08 -14.79 -11.93
CA ASP A 276 6.03 -15.89 -12.88
C ASP A 276 4.94 -15.70 -13.94
N TYR A 277 5.34 -15.74 -15.21
CA TYR A 277 4.45 -15.57 -16.35
C TYR A 277 3.37 -16.66 -16.47
N SER A 278 3.75 -17.93 -16.26
CA SER A 278 2.87 -19.07 -16.49
C SER A 278 1.72 -19.11 -15.48
N VAL A 279 2.05 -18.89 -14.21
CA VAL A 279 1.10 -18.79 -13.10
C VAL A 279 0.20 -17.57 -13.30
N ALA A 280 0.78 -16.42 -13.67
CA ALA A 280 0.01 -15.21 -13.93
C ALA A 280 -0.99 -15.41 -15.07
N GLN A 281 -0.58 -16.04 -16.18
CA GLN A 281 -1.45 -16.28 -17.33
C GLN A 281 -2.60 -17.23 -17.01
N SER A 282 -2.32 -18.32 -16.29
CA SER A 282 -3.33 -19.29 -15.88
C SER A 282 -4.40 -18.66 -14.97
N LEU A 283 -3.96 -17.87 -13.98
CA LEU A 283 -4.87 -17.24 -13.02
C LEU A 283 -5.62 -16.03 -13.59
N ILE A 284 -5.02 -15.27 -14.50
CA ILE A 284 -5.74 -14.19 -15.20
C ILE A 284 -6.88 -14.72 -16.06
N GLY A 285 -6.72 -15.90 -16.67
CA GLY A 285 -7.79 -16.54 -17.44
C GLY A 285 -9.07 -16.82 -16.64
N GLN A 286 -9.00 -16.74 -15.30
CA GLN A 286 -10.15 -16.90 -14.40
C GLN A 286 -10.88 -15.59 -14.11
N ILE A 287 -10.34 -14.44 -14.51
CA ILE A 287 -10.95 -13.13 -14.25
C ILE A 287 -12.10 -12.91 -15.25
N PRO A 288 -13.35 -12.72 -14.80
CA PRO A 288 -14.47 -12.47 -15.69
C PRO A 288 -14.30 -11.16 -16.47
N ASP A 289 -14.76 -11.12 -17.72
CA ASP A 289 -14.74 -9.91 -18.55
C ASP A 289 -15.46 -8.72 -17.89
N SER A 290 -16.47 -8.99 -17.06
CA SER A 290 -17.20 -7.98 -16.29
C SER A 290 -16.35 -7.26 -15.23
N VAL A 291 -15.21 -7.82 -14.83
CA VAL A 291 -14.23 -7.19 -13.92
C VAL A 291 -13.18 -6.41 -14.72
N LEU A 292 -12.92 -6.79 -15.97
CA LEU A 292 -11.91 -6.22 -16.86
C LEU A 292 -12.34 -4.89 -17.51
N VAL A 293 -13.45 -4.28 -17.10
CA VAL A 293 -13.89 -2.97 -17.61
C VAL A 293 -13.30 -1.79 -16.85
N ASP A 294 -12.75 -2.02 -15.66
CA ASP A 294 -12.26 -0.96 -14.77
C ASP A 294 -10.77 -0.65 -15.01
N ASN A 295 -10.44 0.64 -15.15
CA ASN A 295 -9.06 1.12 -15.30
C ASN A 295 -8.14 0.67 -14.16
N GLN A 296 -8.64 0.51 -12.94
CA GLN A 296 -7.85 0.04 -11.80
C GLN A 296 -7.36 -1.39 -12.00
N ILE A 297 -8.19 -2.28 -12.57
CA ILE A 297 -7.78 -3.66 -12.89
C ILE A 297 -6.81 -3.67 -14.06
N HIS A 298 -7.05 -2.88 -15.10
CA HIS A 298 -6.10 -2.72 -16.19
C HIS A 298 -4.73 -2.23 -15.69
N ASN A 299 -4.71 -1.21 -14.82
CA ASN A 299 -3.49 -0.70 -14.21
C ASN A 299 -2.79 -1.78 -13.36
N ALA A 300 -3.53 -2.55 -12.56
CA ALA A 300 -2.98 -3.67 -11.79
C ALA A 300 -2.38 -4.76 -12.71
N LEU A 301 -3.04 -5.08 -13.83
CA LEU A 301 -2.55 -6.05 -14.81
C LEU A 301 -1.29 -5.55 -15.53
N ILE A 302 -1.23 -4.27 -15.89
CA ILE A 302 -0.04 -3.64 -16.49
C ILE A 302 1.13 -3.70 -15.51
N ASP A 303 0.93 -3.35 -14.23
CA ASP A 303 1.97 -3.46 -13.19
C ASP A 303 2.47 -4.90 -13.04
N MET A 304 1.54 -5.86 -13.06
CA MET A 304 1.86 -7.28 -12.95
C MET A 304 2.67 -7.76 -14.16
N TRP A 305 2.19 -7.57 -15.39
CA TRP A 305 2.90 -7.99 -16.60
C TRP A 305 4.25 -7.30 -16.75
N GLY A 306 4.34 -6.03 -16.36
CA GLY A 306 5.61 -5.32 -16.27
C GLY A 306 6.58 -6.00 -15.32
N LYS A 307 6.09 -6.46 -14.15
CA LYS A 307 6.89 -7.16 -13.13
C LYS A 307 7.23 -8.62 -13.44
N THR A 308 6.50 -9.28 -14.33
CA THR A 308 6.86 -10.60 -14.87
C THR A 308 7.77 -10.50 -16.10
N GLY A 309 8.18 -9.29 -16.50
CA GLY A 309 8.99 -9.05 -17.68
C GLY A 309 8.25 -9.10 -19.03
N CYS A 310 6.92 -9.29 -19.05
CA CYS A 310 6.14 -9.40 -20.28
C CYS A 310 5.57 -8.03 -20.72
N VAL A 311 6.46 -7.13 -21.16
CA VAL A 311 6.07 -5.75 -21.52
C VAL A 311 5.05 -5.72 -22.67
N ASN A 312 5.08 -6.69 -23.60
CA ASN A 312 4.15 -6.73 -24.73
C ASN A 312 2.69 -6.88 -24.27
N ARG A 313 2.40 -7.73 -23.29
CA ARG A 313 1.05 -7.83 -22.73
C ARG A 313 0.62 -6.58 -21.98
N ALA A 314 1.55 -5.96 -21.25
CA ALA A 314 1.29 -4.67 -20.62
C ALA A 314 0.88 -3.60 -21.67
N LYS A 315 1.57 -3.54 -22.82
CA LYS A 315 1.20 -2.66 -23.95
C LYS A 315 -0.17 -2.97 -24.52
N GLU A 316 -0.48 -4.26 -24.74
CA GLU A 316 -1.77 -4.67 -25.30
C GLU A 316 -2.93 -4.24 -24.40
N ILE A 317 -2.78 -4.40 -23.08
CA ILE A 317 -3.79 -3.96 -22.11
C ILE A 317 -3.88 -2.44 -22.09
N PHE A 318 -2.74 -1.74 -22.05
CA PHE A 318 -2.72 -0.28 -22.05
C PHE A 318 -3.44 0.31 -23.28
N LYS A 319 -3.26 -0.29 -24.46
CA LYS A 319 -3.96 0.11 -25.69
C LYS A 319 -5.48 -0.08 -25.64
N LYS A 320 -5.99 -0.97 -24.79
CA LYS A 320 -7.45 -1.17 -24.60
C LYS A 320 -8.07 -0.09 -23.71
N ILE A 321 -7.27 0.67 -22.97
CA ILE A 321 -7.76 1.75 -22.11
C ILE A 321 -8.08 2.97 -22.99
N HIS A 322 -9.36 3.31 -23.13
CA HIS A 322 -9.81 4.42 -23.99
C HIS A 322 -9.30 5.78 -23.50
N GLN A 323 -9.25 5.98 -22.17
CA GLN A 323 -8.74 7.19 -21.53
C GLN A 323 -7.90 6.80 -20.31
N PRO A 324 -6.57 6.61 -20.48
CA PRO A 324 -5.70 6.32 -19.36
C PRO A 324 -5.65 7.52 -18.41
N ASP A 325 -5.85 7.26 -17.13
CA ASP A 325 -5.66 8.25 -16.09
C ASP A 325 -4.16 8.41 -15.74
N GLN A 326 -3.88 9.32 -14.81
CA GLN A 326 -2.50 9.59 -14.35
C GLN A 326 -1.83 8.30 -13.81
N ILE A 327 -2.63 7.41 -13.19
CA ILE A 327 -2.15 6.13 -12.66
C ILE A 327 -1.77 5.19 -13.81
N GLY A 328 -2.59 5.09 -14.86
CA GLY A 328 -2.32 4.26 -16.02
C GLY A 328 -1.04 4.66 -16.75
N TYR A 329 -0.85 5.96 -17.01
CA TYR A 329 0.39 6.46 -17.60
C TYR A 329 1.61 6.19 -16.73
N ALA A 330 1.56 6.51 -15.43
CA ALA A 330 2.66 6.24 -14.51
C ALA A 330 2.99 4.75 -14.46
N THR A 331 1.98 3.88 -14.45
CA THR A 331 2.16 2.43 -14.41
C THR A 331 2.84 1.90 -15.67
N MET A 332 2.42 2.37 -16.86
CA MET A 332 3.02 1.95 -18.13
C MET A 332 4.45 2.48 -18.30
N ILE A 333 4.72 3.74 -17.92
CA ILE A 333 6.07 4.32 -17.91
C ILE A 333 6.97 3.54 -16.94
N ASN A 334 6.49 3.22 -15.74
CA ASN A 334 7.24 2.42 -14.78
C ASN A 334 7.47 0.99 -15.30
N CYS A 335 6.51 0.38 -15.99
CA CYS A 335 6.69 -0.92 -16.67
C CYS A 335 7.85 -0.86 -17.66
N TYR A 336 7.95 0.19 -18.47
CA TYR A 336 9.10 0.41 -19.36
C TYR A 336 10.41 0.58 -18.58
N GLY A 337 10.42 1.44 -17.55
CA GLY A 337 11.60 1.71 -16.75
C GLY A 337 12.15 0.50 -16.00
N LEU A 338 11.27 -0.35 -15.46
CA LEU A 338 11.65 -1.60 -14.79
C LEU A 338 12.32 -2.59 -15.75
N ASN A 339 11.98 -2.56 -17.04
CA ASN A 339 12.49 -3.48 -18.05
C ASN A 339 13.63 -2.91 -18.90
N GLY A 340 14.23 -1.78 -18.49
CA GLY A 340 15.34 -1.14 -19.23
C GLY A 340 14.93 -0.44 -20.52
N MET A 341 13.63 -0.20 -20.72
CA MET A 341 13.05 0.40 -21.93
C MET A 341 12.88 1.93 -21.76
N GLY A 342 13.94 2.62 -21.29
CA GLY A 342 13.88 4.03 -20.94
C GLY A 342 13.49 4.96 -22.09
N THR A 343 13.90 4.64 -23.32
CA THR A 343 13.54 5.43 -24.50
C THR A 343 12.03 5.37 -24.78
N GLN A 344 11.43 4.18 -24.72
CA GLN A 344 9.98 4.02 -24.87
C GLN A 344 9.20 4.68 -23.73
N ALA A 345 9.77 4.70 -22.51
CA ALA A 345 9.19 5.42 -21.37
C ALA A 345 9.10 6.94 -21.64
N ILE A 346 10.17 7.52 -22.21
CA ILE A 346 10.23 8.95 -22.56
C ILE A 346 9.30 9.27 -23.74
N GLU A 347 9.25 8.39 -24.75
CA GLU A 347 8.32 8.55 -25.88
C GLU A 347 6.87 8.61 -25.42
N LEU A 348 6.46 7.70 -24.52
CA LEU A 348 5.13 7.73 -23.93
C LEU A 348 4.92 8.99 -23.09
N TYR A 349 5.88 9.39 -22.26
CA TYR A 349 5.79 10.62 -21.45
C TYR A 349 5.55 11.87 -22.30
N ARG A 350 6.21 11.98 -23.47
CA ARG A 350 6.04 13.12 -24.38
C ARG A 350 4.65 13.20 -25.03
N GLN A 351 3.88 12.12 -25.00
CA GLN A 351 2.51 12.07 -25.54
C GLN A 351 1.45 12.48 -24.50
N ILE A 352 1.83 12.64 -23.23
CA ILE A 352 0.90 12.96 -22.13
C ILE A 352 0.57 14.46 -22.14
N SER A 353 -0.71 14.80 -22.01
CA SER A 353 -1.13 16.19 -21.83
C SER A 353 -0.67 16.73 -20.47
N LEU A 354 -0.40 18.04 -20.38
CA LEU A 354 0.07 18.66 -19.13
C LEU A 354 -0.87 18.42 -17.93
N GLU A 355 -2.18 18.31 -18.17
CA GLU A 355 -3.20 18.02 -17.14
C GLU A 355 -3.08 16.62 -16.51
N LEU A 356 -2.50 15.66 -17.25
CA LEU A 356 -2.30 14.29 -16.78
C LEU A 356 -0.88 14.05 -16.22
N THR A 357 -0.01 15.05 -16.31
CA THR A 357 1.35 14.99 -15.78
C THR A 357 1.35 15.38 -14.31
N ASN A 358 1.34 14.37 -13.43
CA ASN A 358 1.47 14.55 -11.99
C ASN A 358 2.84 14.08 -11.47
N GLU A 359 3.06 14.19 -10.16
CA GLU A 359 4.28 13.71 -9.50
C GLU A 359 4.59 12.23 -9.83
N SER A 360 3.58 11.35 -9.83
CA SER A 360 3.77 9.91 -10.10
C SER A 360 4.29 9.64 -11.51
N VAL A 361 3.75 10.34 -12.51
CA VAL A 361 4.20 10.26 -13.90
C VAL A 361 5.65 10.76 -14.02
N ASN A 362 5.96 11.92 -13.41
CA ASN A 362 7.29 12.52 -13.41
C ASN A 362 8.35 11.62 -12.76
N VAL A 363 8.06 11.08 -11.58
CA VAL A 363 8.95 10.15 -10.88
C VAL A 363 9.15 8.86 -11.70
N SER A 364 8.10 8.35 -12.34
CA SER A 364 8.19 7.13 -13.15
C SER A 364 9.11 7.31 -14.36
N VAL A 365 9.03 8.45 -15.07
CA VAL A 365 9.91 8.69 -16.22
C VAL A 365 11.35 8.97 -15.79
N LEU A 366 11.57 9.68 -14.68
CA LEU A 366 12.92 9.90 -14.14
C LEU A 366 13.57 8.60 -13.65
N ASN A 367 12.82 7.71 -13.01
CA ASN A 367 13.29 6.37 -12.66
C ASN A 367 13.64 5.55 -13.92
N ALA A 368 12.84 5.64 -14.97
CA ALA A 368 13.14 4.96 -16.24
C ALA A 368 14.44 5.48 -16.85
N CYS A 369 14.71 6.79 -16.77
CA CYS A 369 15.99 7.37 -17.17
C CYS A 369 17.14 6.88 -16.27
N SER A 370 16.96 6.90 -14.94
CA SER A 370 17.95 6.43 -13.96
C SER A 370 18.32 4.96 -14.16
N HIS A 371 17.37 4.11 -14.53
CA HIS A 371 17.65 2.68 -14.78
C HIS A 371 18.30 2.41 -16.14
N SER A 372 18.15 3.33 -17.10
CA SER A 372 18.62 3.18 -18.47
C SER A 372 19.85 4.04 -18.80
N GLY A 373 20.38 4.79 -17.82
CA GLY A 373 21.52 5.68 -18.01
C GLY A 373 21.22 6.92 -18.89
N LEU A 374 19.96 7.30 -19.04
CA LEU A 374 19.51 8.42 -19.89
C LEU A 374 19.58 9.76 -19.14
N VAL A 375 20.76 10.12 -18.65
CA VAL A 375 20.97 11.24 -17.71
C VAL A 375 20.61 12.58 -18.34
N ASP A 376 20.97 12.81 -19.60
CA ASP A 376 20.67 14.09 -20.28
C ASP A 376 19.18 14.29 -20.51
N GLN A 377 18.46 13.23 -20.82
CA GLN A 377 17.01 13.25 -20.92
C GLN A 377 16.37 13.48 -19.55
N ALA A 378 16.90 12.86 -18.49
CA ALA A 378 16.47 13.14 -17.12
C ALA A 378 16.65 14.62 -16.75
N ARG A 379 17.81 15.23 -17.05
CA ARG A 379 18.06 16.67 -16.86
C ARG A 379 17.05 17.54 -17.62
N CYS A 380 16.75 17.19 -18.86
CA CYS A 380 15.76 17.90 -19.66
C CYS A 380 14.36 17.84 -19.04
N ILE A 381 13.90 16.64 -18.67
CA ILE A 381 12.60 16.43 -18.05
C ILE A 381 12.53 17.17 -16.70
N PHE A 382 13.54 17.01 -15.85
CA PHE A 382 13.61 17.63 -14.53
C PHE A 382 13.48 19.15 -14.60
N ARG A 383 14.19 19.80 -15.54
CA ARG A 383 14.08 21.26 -15.75
C ARG A 383 12.68 21.71 -16.12
N ASN A 384 11.95 20.91 -16.91
CA ASN A 384 10.61 21.23 -17.38
C ASN A 384 9.51 20.98 -16.33
N ILE A 385 9.81 20.31 -15.22
CA ILE A 385 8.84 20.13 -14.13
C ILE A 385 8.70 21.45 -13.36
N HIS A 386 7.51 22.05 -13.37
CA HIS A 386 7.23 23.30 -12.67
C HIS A 386 7.28 23.16 -11.14
N MET A 387 6.53 22.21 -10.58
CA MET A 387 6.49 21.95 -9.14
C MET A 387 7.24 20.66 -8.83
N LYS A 388 8.41 20.81 -8.20
CA LYS A 388 9.28 19.70 -7.82
C LYS A 388 9.08 19.38 -6.35
N SER A 389 8.62 18.17 -6.06
CA SER A 389 8.54 17.65 -4.70
C SER A 389 9.88 17.06 -4.24
N GLU A 390 10.00 16.79 -2.94
CA GLU A 390 11.08 16.01 -2.34
C GLU A 390 11.40 14.73 -3.15
N ARG A 391 10.35 14.02 -3.57
CA ARG A 391 10.47 12.75 -4.29
C ARG A 391 11.08 12.94 -5.69
N ILE A 392 10.71 14.00 -6.38
CA ILE A 392 11.27 14.34 -7.71
C ILE A 392 12.76 14.68 -7.59
N TYR A 393 13.15 15.48 -6.60
CA TYR A 393 14.57 15.75 -6.32
C TYR A 393 15.34 14.47 -5.97
N THR A 394 14.80 13.63 -5.08
CA THR A 394 15.44 12.37 -4.67
C THR A 394 15.67 11.44 -5.86
N THR A 395 14.70 11.30 -6.77
CA THR A 395 14.87 10.49 -7.99
C THR A 395 15.90 11.07 -8.95
N MET A 396 15.96 12.40 -9.11
CA MET A 396 16.99 13.03 -9.94
C MET A 396 18.39 12.85 -9.33
N ILE A 397 18.52 12.97 -8.00
CA ILE A 397 19.77 12.72 -7.28
C ILE A 397 20.21 11.26 -7.45
N ASP A 398 19.29 10.29 -7.36
CA ASP A 398 19.61 8.88 -7.63
C ASP A 398 20.16 8.69 -9.06
N CYS A 399 19.53 9.32 -10.06
CA CYS A 399 19.99 9.29 -11.45
C CYS A 399 21.41 9.85 -11.59
N LEU A 400 21.71 11.00 -10.99
CA LEU A 400 23.03 11.64 -11.06
C LEU A 400 24.08 10.87 -10.26
N ALA A 401 23.74 10.39 -9.07
CA ALA A 401 24.64 9.62 -8.22
C ALA A 401 25.06 8.30 -8.89
N ARG A 402 24.12 7.63 -9.58
CA ARG A 402 24.42 6.42 -10.38
C ARG A 402 25.30 6.72 -11.59
N ALA A 403 25.16 7.91 -12.17
CA ALA A 403 26.02 8.43 -13.23
C ALA A 403 27.34 9.02 -12.72
N SER A 404 27.60 8.98 -11.42
CA SER A 404 28.79 9.56 -10.77
C SER A 404 28.95 11.07 -10.94
N CYS A 405 27.86 11.80 -11.20
CA CYS A 405 27.83 13.26 -11.31
C CYS A 405 27.68 13.91 -9.92
N PHE A 406 28.61 13.65 -9.00
CA PHE A 406 28.47 14.02 -7.58
C PHE A 406 28.49 15.53 -7.32
N ASP A 407 29.16 16.32 -8.16
CA ASP A 407 29.12 17.79 -8.05
C ASP A 407 27.70 18.33 -8.31
N GLU A 408 26.99 17.78 -9.30
CA GLU A 408 25.59 18.12 -9.57
C GLU A 408 24.66 17.62 -8.46
N VAL A 409 24.97 16.46 -7.84
CA VAL A 409 24.22 15.96 -6.69
C VAL A 409 24.27 16.96 -5.53
N GLN A 410 25.48 17.43 -5.17
CA GLN A 410 25.63 18.45 -4.12
C GLN A 410 24.88 19.73 -4.48
N GLN A 411 24.99 20.21 -5.73
CA GLN A 411 24.29 21.42 -6.18
C GLN A 411 22.77 21.31 -6.06
N LEU A 412 22.17 20.16 -6.38
CA LEU A 412 20.73 19.95 -6.25
C LEU A 412 20.27 19.85 -4.80
N ILE A 413 21.08 19.24 -3.92
CA ILE A 413 20.79 19.21 -2.48
C ILE A 413 20.84 20.64 -1.92
N ASP A 414 21.88 21.41 -2.25
CA ASP A 414 22.00 22.81 -1.85
C ASP A 414 20.84 23.66 -2.37
N GLU A 415 20.37 23.42 -3.61
CA GLU A 415 19.20 24.10 -4.18
C GLU A 415 17.93 23.79 -3.39
N TYR A 416 17.69 22.52 -3.07
CA TYR A 416 16.52 22.10 -2.30
C TYR A 416 16.52 22.72 -0.88
N GLU A 417 17.68 22.67 -0.22
CA GLU A 417 17.86 23.13 1.15
C GLU A 417 17.79 24.65 1.34
N ARG A 418 17.86 25.45 0.26
CA ARG A 418 17.60 26.90 0.32
C ARG A 418 16.15 27.23 0.73
N SER A 419 15.22 26.32 0.51
CA SER A 419 13.78 26.56 0.72
C SER A 419 13.06 25.45 1.47
N HIS A 420 13.72 24.33 1.74
CA HIS A 420 13.16 23.16 2.41
C HIS A 420 14.12 22.61 3.46
N SER A 421 13.60 21.87 4.44
CA SER A 421 14.45 21.16 5.39
C SER A 421 15.17 19.98 4.71
N PRO A 422 16.41 19.66 5.11
CA PRO A 422 17.13 18.49 4.62
C PRO A 422 16.32 17.20 4.82
N VAL A 423 16.42 16.27 3.87
CA VAL A 423 15.70 14.99 3.93
C VAL A 423 16.64 13.81 3.73
N ALA A 424 16.50 12.78 4.58
CA ALA A 424 17.38 11.60 4.55
C ALA A 424 17.41 10.84 3.21
N PRO A 425 16.30 10.71 2.45
CA PRO A 425 16.30 9.98 1.17
C PRO A 425 17.28 10.52 0.11
N MET A 426 17.52 11.84 0.07
CA MET A 426 18.45 12.45 -0.90
C MET A 426 19.90 12.02 -0.65
N TYR A 427 20.35 12.06 0.60
CA TYR A 427 21.68 11.60 0.98
C TYR A 427 21.84 10.08 0.87
N MET A 428 20.76 9.31 1.10
CA MET A 428 20.74 7.86 0.85
C MET A 428 20.94 7.53 -0.63
N ALA A 429 20.28 8.27 -1.53
CA ALA A 429 20.48 8.13 -2.97
C ALA A 429 21.92 8.46 -3.37
N TRP A 430 22.51 9.50 -2.77
CA TRP A 430 23.92 9.84 -2.97
C TRP A 430 24.87 8.72 -2.50
N LEU A 431 24.70 8.22 -1.26
CA LEU A 431 25.48 7.10 -0.71
C LEU A 431 25.39 5.83 -1.58
N SER A 432 24.20 5.56 -2.13
CA SER A 432 23.98 4.42 -3.02
C SER A 432 24.86 4.49 -4.27
N GLY A 433 25.02 5.68 -4.87
CA GLY A 433 25.90 5.90 -6.02
C GLY A 433 27.40 5.75 -5.71
N ALA A 434 27.83 6.07 -4.47
CA ALA A 434 29.23 5.96 -4.04
C ALA A 434 29.82 4.55 -4.22
N ARG A 435 28.97 3.52 -4.06
CA ARG A 435 29.34 2.12 -4.22
C ARG A 435 29.83 1.81 -5.63
N ASN A 436 29.26 2.44 -6.66
CA ASN A 436 29.58 2.13 -8.05
C ASN A 436 31.02 2.53 -8.42
N ILE A 437 31.56 3.57 -7.79
CA ILE A 437 32.94 4.04 -8.02
C ILE A 437 33.90 3.73 -6.89
N LYS A 438 33.48 2.95 -5.88
CA LYS A 438 34.30 2.55 -4.73
C LYS A 438 34.90 3.74 -3.96
N ASN A 439 34.21 4.88 -3.93
CA ASN A 439 34.69 6.12 -3.29
C ASN A 439 34.33 6.13 -1.80
N SER A 440 35.16 5.45 -1.00
CA SER A 440 34.98 5.36 0.45
C SER A 440 35.09 6.70 1.20
N PRO A 441 35.99 7.65 0.82
CA PRO A 441 36.04 8.96 1.47
C PRO A 441 34.74 9.78 1.33
N MET A 442 34.20 9.84 0.12
CA MET A 442 32.93 10.54 -0.11
C MET A 442 31.78 9.88 0.66
N ALA A 443 31.70 8.54 0.63
CA ALA A 443 30.67 7.81 1.37
C ALA A 443 30.73 8.08 2.88
N GLN A 444 31.94 8.10 3.46
CA GLN A 444 32.12 8.44 4.87
C GLN A 444 31.65 9.87 5.18
N ASN A 445 32.05 10.85 4.36
CA ASN A 445 31.65 12.25 4.55
C ASN A 445 30.13 12.44 4.51
N VAL A 446 29.45 11.84 3.53
CA VAL A 446 27.99 11.92 3.41
C VAL A 446 27.32 11.24 4.61
N TYR A 447 27.81 10.07 5.05
CA TYR A 447 27.28 9.38 6.23
C TYR A 447 27.44 10.21 7.52
N ASP A 448 28.62 10.80 7.75
CA ASP A 448 28.86 11.63 8.92
C ASP A 448 28.00 12.89 8.92
N HIS A 449 27.75 13.45 7.74
CA HIS A 449 26.81 14.55 7.57
C HIS A 449 25.37 14.14 7.89
N MET A 450 24.91 13.00 7.36
CA MET A 450 23.59 12.44 7.69
C MET A 450 23.43 12.20 9.20
N LYS A 451 24.45 11.66 9.86
CA LYS A 451 24.42 11.41 11.32
C LYS A 451 24.24 12.69 12.13
N LYS A 452 24.79 13.81 11.65
CA LYS A 452 24.63 15.14 12.28
C LYS A 452 23.23 15.72 12.04
N LEU A 453 22.70 15.59 10.82
CA LEU A 453 21.39 16.14 10.45
C LEU A 453 20.22 15.34 11.01
N PHE A 454 20.37 14.02 11.12
CA PHE A 454 19.26 13.10 11.39
C PHE A 454 19.53 12.18 12.60
N PRO A 455 19.93 12.72 13.77
CA PRO A 455 20.35 11.90 14.92
C PRO A 455 19.24 10.96 15.43
N ASP A 456 17.98 11.35 15.27
CA ASP A 456 16.81 10.62 15.77
C ASP A 456 16.22 9.62 14.75
N LEU A 457 16.66 9.63 13.48
CA LEU A 457 16.16 8.76 12.41
C LEU A 457 16.93 7.44 12.34
N THR A 458 16.75 6.60 13.36
CA THR A 458 17.50 5.35 13.56
C THR A 458 17.39 4.37 12.37
N ASP A 459 16.22 4.24 11.74
CA ASP A 459 16.02 3.34 10.59
C ASP A 459 16.76 3.81 9.32
N SER A 460 16.73 5.11 9.05
CA SER A 460 17.46 5.72 7.93
C SER A 460 18.96 5.61 8.15
N LEU A 461 19.43 5.90 9.37
CA LEU A 461 20.84 5.74 9.73
C LEU A 461 21.30 4.28 9.65
N THR A 462 20.47 3.33 10.09
CA THR A 462 20.73 1.89 9.92
C THR A 462 20.92 1.53 8.45
N SER A 463 20.05 2.04 7.58
CA SER A 463 20.15 1.83 6.13
C SER A 463 21.41 2.48 5.54
N ALA A 464 21.76 3.69 6.01
CA ALA A 464 22.97 4.41 5.61
C ALA A 464 24.25 3.66 6.02
N SER A 465 24.29 3.11 7.24
CA SER A 465 25.40 2.27 7.72
C SER A 465 25.57 1.02 6.87
N ILE A 466 24.47 0.38 6.43
CA ILE A 466 24.53 -0.77 5.52
C ILE A 466 25.14 -0.35 4.17
N LEU A 467 24.74 0.79 3.61
CA LEU A 467 25.32 1.30 2.37
C LEU A 467 26.82 1.60 2.54
N LEU A 468 27.20 2.28 3.62
CA LEU A 468 28.61 2.60 3.92
C LEU A 468 29.46 1.33 4.07
N ALA A 469 28.98 0.32 4.81
CA ALA A 469 29.66 -0.97 4.94
C ALA A 469 29.81 -1.68 3.58
N ASN A 470 28.80 -1.59 2.70
CA ASN A 470 28.90 -2.13 1.35
C ASN A 470 29.93 -1.38 0.49
N VAL A 471 30.04 -0.05 0.63
CA VAL A 471 31.08 0.75 -0.05
C VAL A 471 32.46 0.29 0.42
N TYR A 472 32.71 0.27 1.74
CA TYR A 472 33.98 -0.19 2.30
C TYR A 472 34.35 -1.61 1.86
N GLY A 473 33.39 -2.54 1.90
CA GLY A 473 33.60 -3.90 1.40
C GLY A 473 33.97 -3.94 -0.09
N SER A 474 33.31 -3.12 -0.92
CA SER A 474 33.61 -3.06 -2.36
C SER A 474 34.93 -2.39 -2.70
N SER A 475 35.39 -1.45 -1.86
CA SER A 475 36.67 -0.75 -1.96
C SER A 475 37.85 -1.54 -1.40
N GLY A 476 37.60 -2.63 -0.65
CA GLY A 476 38.62 -3.47 -0.04
C GLY A 476 38.95 -3.14 1.43
N ASP A 477 38.29 -2.15 2.02
CA ASP A 477 38.43 -1.74 3.43
C ASP A 477 37.60 -2.68 4.35
N ILE A 478 37.94 -3.97 4.38
CA ILE A 478 37.15 -5.02 5.05
C ILE A 478 37.03 -4.77 6.56
N ASP A 479 38.06 -4.23 7.20
CA ASP A 479 38.06 -3.95 8.65
C ASP A 479 36.97 -2.93 9.01
N LYS A 480 36.93 -1.79 8.30
CA LYS A 480 35.88 -0.76 8.49
C LYS A 480 34.48 -1.30 8.19
N ALA A 481 34.35 -2.12 7.15
CA ALA A 481 33.07 -2.77 6.84
C ALA A 481 32.61 -3.69 7.99
N THR A 482 33.55 -4.42 8.60
CA THR A 482 33.30 -5.34 9.72
C THR A 482 32.94 -4.58 11.00
N ASP A 483 33.61 -3.47 11.28
CA ASP A 483 33.32 -2.60 12.42
C ASP A 483 31.88 -2.08 12.37
N ILE A 484 31.46 -1.56 11.22
CA ILE A 484 30.08 -1.07 11.02
C ILE A 484 29.08 -2.21 11.15
N GLN A 485 29.36 -3.39 10.58
CA GLN A 485 28.48 -4.55 10.70
C GLN A 485 28.34 -5.03 12.15
N THR A 486 29.42 -4.97 12.92
CA THR A 486 29.41 -5.33 14.35
C THR A 486 28.56 -4.36 15.15
N GLN A 487 28.70 -3.06 14.90
CA GLN A 487 27.86 -2.02 15.52
C GLN A 487 26.36 -2.22 15.18
N LEU A 488 26.05 -2.53 13.92
CA LEU A 488 24.68 -2.82 13.48
C LEU A 488 24.09 -4.07 14.15
N TYR A 489 24.91 -5.10 14.34
CA TYR A 489 24.46 -6.30 15.06
C TYR A 489 24.17 -6.00 16.53
N GLN A 490 25.06 -5.25 17.19
CA GLN A 490 24.91 -4.85 18.59
C GLN A 490 23.71 -3.94 18.83
N SER A 491 23.32 -3.09 17.86
CA SER A 491 22.12 -2.26 17.96
C SER A 491 20.81 -3.03 17.76
N GLY A 492 20.88 -4.34 17.45
CA GLY A 492 19.71 -5.17 17.18
C GLY A 492 19.09 -4.93 15.80
N ALA A 493 19.79 -4.22 14.90
CA ALA A 493 19.30 -3.97 13.55
C ALA A 493 19.15 -5.29 12.78
N LYS A 494 17.93 -5.57 12.30
CA LYS A 494 17.66 -6.77 11.50
C LYS A 494 18.04 -6.52 10.05
N LYS A 495 19.15 -7.12 9.61
CA LYS A 495 19.50 -7.16 8.18
C LYS A 495 18.44 -7.96 7.41
N LYS A 496 17.91 -7.37 6.34
CA LYS A 496 17.04 -8.09 5.41
C LYS A 496 17.82 -9.20 4.72
N VAL A 497 17.42 -10.45 4.93
CA VAL A 497 18.07 -11.63 4.33
C VAL A 497 17.76 -11.67 2.84
N GLY A 498 18.77 -11.96 2.02
CA GLY A 498 18.61 -12.18 0.59
C GLY A 498 17.85 -13.47 0.33
N LEU A 499 16.74 -13.37 -0.42
CA LEU A 499 15.84 -14.46 -0.78
C LEU A 499 15.59 -14.40 -2.27
N SER A 500 15.82 -15.52 -2.96
CA SER A 500 15.43 -15.70 -4.36
C SER A 500 14.28 -16.70 -4.44
N CYS A 501 13.29 -16.39 -5.27
CA CYS A 501 12.12 -17.22 -5.51
C CYS A 501 12.08 -17.61 -6.99
N THR A 502 11.65 -18.82 -7.28
CA THR A 502 11.38 -19.29 -8.65
C THR A 502 10.17 -20.23 -8.63
N VAL A 503 9.51 -20.38 -9.77
CA VAL A 503 8.37 -21.29 -9.91
C VAL A 503 8.75 -22.42 -10.83
N VAL A 504 8.54 -23.65 -10.38
CA VAL A 504 8.77 -24.87 -11.16
C VAL A 504 7.54 -25.75 -11.00
N ASP A 505 6.94 -26.18 -12.11
CA ASP A 505 5.74 -27.03 -12.13
C ASP A 505 4.55 -26.50 -11.29
N GLY A 506 4.40 -25.17 -11.23
CA GLY A 506 3.34 -24.49 -10.50
C GLY A 506 3.61 -24.25 -9.01
N GLU A 507 4.73 -24.76 -8.48
CA GLU A 507 5.12 -24.63 -7.08
C GLU A 507 6.18 -23.53 -6.89
N ILE A 508 6.06 -22.76 -5.81
CA ILE A 508 7.00 -21.68 -5.47
C ILE A 508 8.14 -22.24 -4.63
N TYR A 509 9.37 -22.08 -5.11
CA TYR A 509 10.58 -22.48 -4.40
C TYR A 509 11.36 -21.25 -3.93
N GLU A 510 11.72 -21.24 -2.65
CA GLU A 510 12.47 -20.17 -2.01
C GLU A 510 13.89 -20.63 -1.66
N PHE A 511 14.88 -19.80 -1.99
CA PHE A 511 16.30 -20.07 -1.71
C PHE A 511 16.92 -18.92 -0.94
N ARG A 512 17.62 -19.25 0.14
CA ARG A 512 18.54 -18.35 0.86
C ARG A 512 19.98 -18.56 0.40
N ALA A 513 20.89 -17.68 0.83
CA ALA A 513 22.31 -17.93 0.58
C ALA A 513 22.75 -19.22 1.30
N HIS A 514 23.42 -20.12 0.58
CA HIS A 514 23.86 -21.44 1.05
C HIS A 514 22.73 -22.34 1.56
N ASP A 515 21.52 -22.20 1.00
CA ASP A 515 20.37 -22.99 1.40
C ASP A 515 20.62 -24.50 1.21
N GLN A 516 20.18 -25.29 2.17
CA GLN A 516 20.18 -26.75 2.13
C GLN A 516 18.81 -27.35 2.49
N SER A 517 17.79 -26.53 2.71
CA SER A 517 16.46 -26.96 3.12
C SER A 517 15.70 -27.72 2.03
N HIS A 518 16.10 -27.57 0.76
CA HIS A 518 15.45 -28.24 -0.36
C HIS A 518 15.70 -29.77 -0.31
N PRO A 519 14.67 -30.62 -0.53
CA PRO A 519 14.83 -32.08 -0.51
C PRO A 519 15.89 -32.62 -1.49
N ARG A 520 16.04 -31.95 -2.63
CA ARG A 520 17.06 -32.25 -3.67
C ARG A 520 18.29 -31.32 -3.61
N SER A 521 18.63 -30.83 -2.42
CA SER A 521 19.73 -29.87 -2.22
C SER A 521 21.07 -30.36 -2.81
N SER A 522 21.41 -31.64 -2.63
CA SER A 522 22.65 -32.22 -3.17
C SER A 522 22.75 -32.09 -4.70
N GLU A 523 21.66 -32.33 -5.42
CA GLU A 523 21.61 -32.18 -6.89
C GLU A 523 21.74 -30.71 -7.32
N ILE A 524 21.11 -29.79 -6.59
CA ILE A 524 21.21 -28.35 -6.83
C ILE A 524 22.66 -27.88 -6.68
N HIS A 525 23.32 -28.25 -5.59
CA HIS A 525 24.72 -27.87 -5.36
C HIS A 525 25.68 -28.50 -6.38
N ALA A 526 25.42 -29.74 -6.83
CA ALA A 526 26.16 -30.35 -7.92
C ALA A 526 26.00 -29.60 -9.25
N GLU A 527 24.78 -29.16 -9.58
CA GLU A 527 24.52 -28.35 -10.78
C GLU A 527 25.17 -26.96 -10.69
N VAL A 528 25.19 -26.33 -9.50
CA VAL A 528 25.93 -25.08 -9.26
C VAL A 528 27.43 -25.27 -9.50
N GLU A 529 28.02 -26.36 -9.01
CA GLU A 529 29.43 -26.67 -9.22
C GLU A 529 29.75 -26.88 -10.70
N LYS A 530 28.89 -27.60 -11.42
CA LYS A 530 28.99 -27.79 -12.88
C LYS A 530 28.91 -26.45 -13.62
N MET A 531 27.93 -25.61 -13.31
CA MET A 531 27.81 -24.27 -13.89
C MET A 531 29.05 -23.41 -13.58
N SER A 532 29.58 -23.48 -12.36
CA SER A 532 30.79 -22.78 -11.96
C SER A 532 32.01 -23.17 -12.82
N LYS A 533 32.19 -24.47 -13.10
CA LYS A 533 33.28 -24.95 -13.97
C LYS A 533 33.12 -24.39 -15.39
N GLN A 534 31.91 -24.49 -15.96
CA GLN A 534 31.60 -23.96 -17.29
C GLN A 534 31.83 -22.43 -17.37
N LEU A 535 31.47 -21.69 -16.32
CA LEU A 535 31.69 -20.25 -16.24
C LEU A 535 33.18 -19.89 -16.31
N ILE A 536 34.03 -20.60 -15.56
CA ILE A 536 35.48 -20.38 -15.55
C ILE A 536 36.09 -20.67 -16.91
N GLU A 537 35.69 -21.78 -17.56
CA GLU A 537 36.12 -22.13 -18.92
C GLU A 537 35.80 -21.05 -19.95
N HIS A 538 34.69 -20.32 -19.75
CA HIS A 538 34.25 -19.21 -20.59
C HIS A 538 34.72 -17.84 -20.08
N GLY A 539 35.75 -17.80 -19.23
CA GLY A 539 36.43 -16.57 -18.82
C GLY A 539 35.78 -15.79 -17.68
N HIS A 540 34.81 -16.37 -16.96
CA HIS A 540 34.26 -15.75 -15.76
C HIS A 540 35.33 -15.61 -14.66
N LYS A 541 35.48 -14.39 -14.15
CA LYS A 541 36.33 -14.11 -12.98
C LYS A 541 35.45 -13.69 -11.82
N TYR A 542 35.55 -14.43 -10.72
CA TYR A 542 34.86 -14.11 -9.49
C TYR A 542 35.26 -12.75 -8.97
N ASP A 543 34.27 -11.93 -8.64
CA ASP A 543 34.49 -10.58 -8.16
C ASP A 543 34.42 -10.50 -6.64
N SER A 544 35.59 -10.37 -6.01
CA SER A 544 35.73 -10.20 -4.57
C SER A 544 34.98 -8.98 -4.03
N SER A 545 34.77 -7.92 -4.82
CA SER A 545 34.04 -6.73 -4.39
C SER A 545 32.52 -6.96 -4.23
N SER A 546 32.02 -8.10 -4.72
CA SER A 546 30.66 -8.57 -4.45
C SER A 546 30.51 -9.24 -3.07
N ILE A 547 31.62 -9.42 -2.33
CA ILE A 547 31.64 -9.94 -0.97
C ILE A 547 31.90 -8.77 -0.01
N THR A 548 30.91 -8.42 0.80
CA THR A 548 30.98 -7.25 1.70
C THR A 548 31.31 -7.64 3.15
N ARG A 549 31.85 -8.84 3.37
CA ARG A 549 32.21 -9.38 4.68
C ARG A 549 33.53 -10.15 4.61
N PRO A 550 34.27 -10.31 5.70
CA PRO A 550 35.39 -11.23 5.74
C PRO A 550 34.94 -12.68 5.46
N LEU A 551 35.83 -13.44 4.83
CA LEU A 551 35.64 -14.88 4.59
C LEU A 551 35.87 -15.65 5.89
N ASN A 552 35.00 -16.60 6.19
CA ASN A 552 35.21 -17.52 7.30
C ASN A 552 36.30 -18.53 6.98
N LYS A 553 36.87 -19.17 8.01
CA LYS A 553 37.88 -20.22 7.83
C LYS A 553 37.32 -21.34 6.93
N GLY A 554 37.97 -21.56 5.78
CA GLY A 554 37.57 -22.57 4.79
C GLY A 554 36.67 -22.05 3.67
N GLU A 555 36.16 -20.82 3.75
CA GLU A 555 35.43 -20.20 2.64
C GLU A 555 36.41 -19.66 1.58
N THR A 556 36.10 -19.92 0.31
CA THR A 556 36.72 -19.26 -0.83
C THR A 556 35.73 -18.26 -1.46
N ILE A 557 36.25 -17.28 -2.19
CA ILE A 557 35.42 -16.33 -2.96
C ILE A 557 34.40 -17.09 -3.83
N ALA A 558 34.86 -18.12 -4.55
CA ALA A 558 34.02 -18.96 -5.39
C ALA A 558 32.92 -19.65 -4.58
N SER A 559 33.24 -20.24 -3.44
CA SER A 559 32.25 -20.95 -2.60
C SER A 559 31.13 -20.02 -2.11
N VAL A 560 31.47 -18.79 -1.70
CA VAL A 560 30.50 -17.79 -1.22
C VAL A 560 29.60 -17.33 -2.35
N LEU A 561 30.18 -16.92 -3.48
CA LEU A 561 29.43 -16.39 -4.62
C LEU A 561 28.57 -17.47 -5.29
N CYS A 562 29.06 -18.72 -5.37
CA CYS A 562 28.29 -19.86 -5.85
C CYS A 562 27.08 -20.17 -4.96
N GLY A 563 27.20 -19.93 -3.65
CA GLY A 563 26.11 -20.12 -2.70
C GLY A 563 25.06 -19.01 -2.71
N HIS A 564 25.16 -17.99 -3.56
CA HIS A 564 24.12 -16.97 -3.66
C HIS A 564 22.78 -17.58 -4.09
N SER A 565 21.70 -17.15 -3.44
CA SER A 565 20.34 -17.67 -3.64
C SER A 565 19.89 -17.65 -5.11
N GLU A 566 20.36 -16.68 -5.89
CA GLU A 566 20.05 -16.51 -7.31
C GLU A 566 20.61 -17.68 -8.12
N ARG A 567 21.85 -18.09 -7.81
CA ARG A 567 22.51 -19.23 -8.46
C ARG A 567 21.84 -20.55 -8.07
N LEU A 568 21.40 -20.69 -6.81
CA LEU A 568 20.63 -21.86 -6.36
C LEU A 568 19.28 -21.96 -7.08
N ALA A 569 18.56 -20.84 -7.23
CA ALA A 569 17.28 -20.81 -7.93
C ALA A 569 17.42 -21.15 -9.42
N ILE A 570 18.45 -20.63 -10.09
CA ILE A 570 18.76 -20.96 -11.49
C ILE A 570 19.15 -22.44 -11.62
N ALA A 571 20.01 -22.94 -10.72
CA ALA A 571 20.41 -24.34 -10.70
C ALA A 571 19.21 -25.28 -10.53
N TRP A 572 18.28 -24.95 -9.62
CA TRP A 572 17.07 -25.73 -9.41
C TRP A 572 16.23 -25.87 -10.68
N ASN A 573 16.08 -24.79 -11.46
CA ASN A 573 15.37 -24.85 -12.73
C ASN A 573 16.01 -25.84 -13.72
N PHE A 574 17.34 -25.88 -13.80
CA PHE A 574 18.03 -26.85 -14.65
C PHE A 574 18.00 -28.29 -14.10
N VAL A 575 17.99 -28.46 -12.78
CA VAL A 575 17.85 -29.77 -12.14
C VAL A 575 16.45 -30.35 -12.35
N ALA A 576 15.43 -29.51 -12.31
CA ALA A 576 14.06 -29.91 -12.59
C ALA A 576 13.83 -30.11 -14.09
N HIS A 577 14.29 -29.18 -14.92
CA HIS A 577 14.08 -29.14 -16.37
C HIS A 577 15.39 -28.83 -17.11
N PRO A 578 16.22 -29.84 -17.44
CA PRO A 578 17.54 -29.63 -18.03
C PRO A 578 17.56 -28.86 -19.36
N ASN A 579 16.46 -28.94 -20.11
CA ASN A 579 16.30 -28.33 -21.43
C ASN A 579 15.34 -27.12 -21.41
N THR A 580 15.14 -26.48 -20.25
CA THR A 580 14.29 -25.29 -20.17
C THR A 580 14.82 -24.18 -21.09
N SER A 581 13.92 -23.57 -21.86
CA SER A 581 14.25 -22.45 -22.75
C SER A 581 14.18 -21.10 -22.04
N GLN A 582 13.51 -21.03 -20.89
CA GLN A 582 13.36 -19.80 -20.12
C GLN A 582 13.31 -20.08 -18.60
N ILE A 583 13.99 -19.23 -17.82
CA ILE A 583 13.97 -19.27 -16.35
C ILE A 583 13.54 -17.92 -15.81
N GLN A 584 12.67 -17.91 -14.79
CA GLN A 584 12.27 -16.70 -14.08
C GLN A 584 12.65 -16.78 -12.60
N VAL A 585 13.36 -15.76 -12.12
CA VAL A 585 13.79 -15.63 -10.72
C VAL A 585 13.44 -14.25 -10.18
N THR A 586 12.83 -14.19 -9.00
CA THR A 586 12.62 -12.96 -8.25
C THR A 586 13.57 -12.90 -7.06
N LYS A 587 14.30 -11.80 -6.90
CA LYS A 587 15.18 -11.48 -5.78
C LYS A 587 14.63 -10.31 -4.98
N ASN A 588 14.57 -10.45 -3.65
CA ASN A 588 14.06 -9.42 -2.75
C ASN A 588 15.05 -8.27 -2.44
N LEU A 589 16.30 -8.41 -2.88
CA LEU A 589 17.40 -7.45 -2.81
C LEU A 589 17.89 -7.16 -4.24
N ARG A 590 18.77 -6.18 -4.40
CA ARG A 590 19.46 -5.96 -5.66
C ARG A 590 20.41 -7.14 -5.94
N VAL A 591 20.44 -7.63 -7.18
CA VAL A 591 21.40 -8.66 -7.62
C VAL A 591 22.82 -8.10 -7.45
N CYS A 592 23.81 -8.94 -7.12
CA CYS A 592 25.21 -8.47 -7.05
C CYS A 592 25.87 -8.49 -8.44
N GLY A 593 26.95 -7.71 -8.61
CA GLY A 593 27.63 -7.59 -9.90
C GLY A 593 28.23 -8.91 -10.40
N ASP A 594 28.69 -9.77 -9.49
CA ASP A 594 29.13 -11.13 -9.81
C ASP A 594 28.00 -12.01 -10.37
N CYS A 595 26.89 -12.14 -9.64
CA CYS A 595 25.71 -12.90 -10.08
C CYS A 595 25.18 -12.37 -11.42
N HIS A 596 25.13 -11.05 -11.61
CA HIS A 596 24.72 -10.47 -12.89
C HIS A 596 25.60 -10.94 -14.06
N ARG A 597 26.92 -10.90 -13.92
CA ARG A 597 27.86 -11.39 -14.96
C ARG A 597 27.78 -12.90 -15.15
N ALA A 598 27.65 -13.66 -14.06
CA ALA A 598 27.50 -15.10 -14.12
C ALA A 598 26.22 -15.47 -14.88
N THR A 599 25.08 -14.84 -14.57
CA THR A 599 23.80 -15.13 -15.25
C THR A 599 23.85 -14.82 -16.74
N LYS A 600 24.53 -13.73 -17.17
CA LYS A 600 24.77 -13.46 -18.61
C LYS A 600 25.45 -14.65 -19.30
N LEU A 601 26.53 -15.14 -18.71
CA LEU A 601 27.27 -16.28 -19.27
C LEU A 601 26.48 -17.58 -19.19
N ILE A 602 25.73 -17.83 -18.11
CA ILE A 602 24.86 -19.01 -18.00
C ILE A 602 23.81 -18.99 -19.12
N ALA A 603 23.16 -17.85 -19.36
CA ALA A 603 22.16 -17.71 -20.42
C ALA A 603 22.74 -18.05 -21.81
N ALA A 604 23.97 -17.58 -22.09
CA ALA A 604 24.67 -17.88 -23.32
C ALA A 604 25.13 -19.36 -23.42
N ILE A 605 25.74 -19.90 -22.38
CA ILE A 605 26.26 -21.28 -22.37
C ILE A 605 25.11 -22.30 -22.48
N ARG A 606 24.00 -22.04 -21.79
CA ARG A 606 22.86 -22.96 -21.73
C ARG A 606 21.80 -22.70 -22.81
N GLN A 607 21.97 -21.67 -23.64
CA GLN A 607 21.00 -21.26 -24.65
C GLN A 607 19.58 -21.13 -24.05
N CYS A 608 19.51 -20.49 -22.88
CA CYS A 608 18.29 -20.29 -22.11
C CYS A 608 18.15 -18.80 -21.79
N GLU A 609 16.98 -18.21 -22.06
CA GLU A 609 16.69 -16.87 -21.58
C GLU A 609 16.49 -16.90 -20.05
N ILE A 610 17.10 -15.97 -19.33
CA ILE A 610 16.93 -15.90 -17.88
C ILE A 610 16.41 -14.51 -17.53
N ILE A 611 15.27 -14.45 -16.87
CA ILE A 611 14.66 -13.21 -16.38
C ILE A 611 14.87 -13.15 -14.87
N VAL A 612 15.67 -12.19 -14.41
CA VAL A 612 15.87 -11.97 -12.97
C VAL A 612 15.31 -10.61 -12.60
N ARG A 613 14.23 -10.61 -11.82
CA ARG A 613 13.73 -9.39 -11.19
C ARG A 613 14.42 -9.19 -9.86
N ASP A 614 15.04 -8.04 -9.66
CA ASP A 614 15.62 -7.65 -8.38
C ASP A 614 14.79 -6.54 -7.70
N ALA A 615 15.29 -5.99 -6.59
CA ALA A 615 14.58 -4.95 -5.85
C ALA A 615 14.36 -3.63 -6.64
N ASN A 616 15.12 -3.40 -7.71
CA ASN A 616 15.13 -2.14 -8.46
C ASN A 616 14.61 -2.31 -9.89
N ARG A 617 14.95 -3.39 -10.58
CA ARG A 617 14.64 -3.59 -12.00
C ARG A 617 14.55 -5.07 -12.40
N ILE A 618 14.26 -5.31 -13.66
CA ILE A 618 14.22 -6.62 -14.29
C ILE A 618 15.35 -6.71 -15.30
N HIS A 619 16.17 -7.74 -15.11
CA HIS A 619 17.27 -8.10 -15.98
C HIS A 619 16.81 -9.22 -16.90
N HIS A 620 16.76 -8.94 -18.20
CA HIS A 620 16.54 -9.95 -19.24
C HIS A 620 17.91 -10.36 -19.77
N PHE A 621 18.35 -11.56 -19.39
CA PHE A 621 19.58 -12.17 -19.87
C PHE A 621 19.27 -13.01 -21.10
N TYR A 622 19.75 -12.54 -22.25
CA TYR A 622 19.49 -13.16 -23.55
C TYR A 622 20.54 -14.25 -23.86
N THR A 623 20.19 -15.14 -24.79
CA THR A 623 21.06 -16.25 -25.22
C THR A 623 22.34 -15.80 -25.93
N ASN A 624 22.44 -14.52 -26.31
CA ASN A 624 23.65 -13.91 -26.86
C ASN A 624 24.59 -13.34 -25.77
N GLY A 625 24.30 -13.55 -24.49
CA GLY A 625 25.11 -13.10 -23.36
C GLY A 625 24.96 -11.63 -22.99
N GLN A 626 23.96 -10.93 -23.56
CA GLN A 626 23.63 -9.56 -23.21
C GLN A 626 22.54 -9.50 -22.13
N CYS A 627 22.47 -8.36 -21.43
CA CYS A 627 21.40 -8.06 -20.48
C CYS A 627 20.65 -6.79 -20.91
N SER A 628 19.33 -6.74 -20.71
CA SER A 628 18.50 -5.54 -20.96
C SER A 628 18.99 -4.26 -20.27
N CYS A 629 19.82 -4.36 -19.22
CA CYS A 629 20.37 -3.20 -18.52
C CYS A 629 21.62 -2.60 -19.20
N ASN A 630 22.15 -3.21 -20.26
CA ASN A 630 23.38 -2.78 -20.95
C ASN A 630 24.59 -2.59 -20.02
N ASP A 631 24.67 -3.40 -18.96
CA ASP A 631 25.69 -3.29 -17.90
C ASP A 631 25.70 -1.93 -17.16
N TYR A 632 24.62 -1.14 -17.30
CA TYR A 632 24.37 0.05 -16.50
C TYR A 632 23.91 -0.35 -15.09
N PHE A 633 24.87 -0.93 -14.34
CA PHE A 633 24.66 -1.47 -13.01
C PHE A 633 24.64 -0.37 -11.97
#